data_AF-A0A284VNJ4-F1
#
_entry.id   AF-A0A284VNJ4-F1
#
_cell.length_a   1.000
_cell.length_b   1.000
_cell.length_c   1.000
_cell.angle_alpha   90.00
_cell.angle_beta   90.00
_cell.angle_gamma   90.00
#
_symmetry.space_group_name_H-M   'P 1'
#
loop_
_entity.id
_entity.type
_entity.pdbx_description
1 polymer ?
#
loop_
_entity_poly.entity_id
_entity_poly.type
_entity_poly.pdbx_seq_one_letter_code
_entity_poly.pdbx_strand_id
1 'polypeptide(L)' 'MTMHFKTFTLTLASARPIQGTSAELRGFFATKFNEYSLLHQHNADKFIYRYPLVQYKMIDGARWSLASMTAPKF' A
#
# COMPACT_ATOMS: atom_id res chain seq x y z
N MET A 1 -14.31 -16.46 21.05
CA MET A 1 -14.08 -14.99 21.04
C MET A 1 -13.75 -14.60 19.60
N THR A 2 -14.62 -13.86 18.91
CA THR A 2 -14.39 -13.45 17.51
C THR A 2 -13.65 -12.10 17.50
N MET A 3 -12.53 -12.00 16.79
CA MET A 3 -11.75 -10.77 16.72
C MET A 3 -12.09 -10.00 15.44
N HIS A 4 -12.53 -8.75 15.58
CA HIS A 4 -12.93 -7.90 14.47
C HIS A 4 -11.82 -6.89 14.18
N PHE A 5 -11.11 -7.06 13.05
CA PHE A 5 -10.15 -6.07 12.56
C PHE A 5 -10.84 -5.03 11.70
N LYS A 6 -10.70 -3.76 12.06
CA LYS A 6 -11.12 -2.65 11.21
C LYS A 6 -10.03 -2.38 10.18
N THR A 7 -10.38 -2.52 8.91
CA THR A 7 -9.50 -2.19 7.79
C THR A 7 -10.07 -1.01 7.01
N PHE A 8 -9.18 -0.29 6.36
CA PHE A 8 -9.46 0.73 5.37
C PHE A 8 -8.78 0.33 4.08
N THR A 9 -9.50 0.37 2.98
CA THR A 9 -8.97 0.07 1.65
C THR A 9 -9.16 1.30 0.76
N LEU A 10 -8.04 1.85 0.29
CA LEU A 10 -8.03 2.87 -0.76
C LEU A 10 -7.81 2.19 -2.10
N THR A 11 -8.65 2.49 -3.09
CA THR A 11 -8.51 2.03 -4.46
C THR A 11 -8.31 3.24 -5.37
N LEU A 12 -7.21 3.26 -6.12
CA LEU A 12 -6.87 4.32 -7.07
C LEU A 12 -7.04 3.80 -8.49
N ALA A 13 -7.89 4.47 -9.27
CA ALA A 13 -8.11 4.17 -10.68
C ALA A 13 -7.43 5.21 -11.56
N SER A 14 -6.87 4.75 -12.67
CA SER A 14 -6.28 5.63 -13.69
C SER A 14 -6.99 5.44 -15.03
N ALA A 15 -7.17 6.55 -15.75
CA ALA A 15 -7.67 6.54 -17.13
C ALA A 15 -6.68 5.88 -18.12
N ARG A 16 -5.40 5.79 -17.72
CA ARG A 16 -4.36 5.06 -18.45
C ARG A 16 -3.91 3.84 -17.65
N PRO A 17 -3.46 2.76 -18.31
CA PRO A 17 -2.89 1.64 -17.60
C PRO A 17 -1.74 2.09 -16.68
N ILE A 18 -1.80 1.70 -15.41
CA ILE A 18 -0.70 1.83 -14.47
C ILE A 18 0.28 0.72 -14.84
N GLN A 19 1.38 1.12 -15.47
CA GLN A 19 2.48 0.23 -15.79
C GLN A 19 3.35 0.07 -14.54
N GLY A 20 3.69 -1.17 -14.20
CA GLY A 20 4.54 -1.49 -13.06
C GLY A 20 3.91 -2.50 -12.09
N THR A 21 4.73 -2.90 -11.13
CA THR A 21 4.48 -3.91 -10.12
C THR A 21 3.97 -3.28 -8.83
N SER A 22 3.41 -4.10 -7.93
CA SER A 22 3.06 -3.67 -6.58
C SER A 22 4.27 -3.16 -5.78
N ALA A 23 5.48 -3.67 -6.07
CA ALA A 23 6.73 -3.22 -5.48
C ALA A 23 7.10 -1.80 -5.94
N GLU A 24 6.93 -1.50 -7.22
CA GLU A 24 7.14 -0.15 -7.77
C GLU A 24 6.09 0.83 -7.25
N LEU A 25 4.83 0.40 -7.13
CA LEU A 25 3.78 1.19 -6.47
C LEU A 25 4.17 1.53 -5.02
N ARG A 26 4.61 0.54 -4.25
CA ARG A 26 5.13 0.76 -2.89
C ARG A 26 6.31 1.73 -2.91
N GLY A 27 7.24 1.58 -3.84
CA GLY A 27 8.40 2.46 -4.01
C GLY A 27 7.99 3.91 -4.29
N PHE A 28 7.01 4.13 -5.14
CA PHE A 28 6.46 5.46 -5.42
C PHE A 28 5.94 6.14 -4.15
N PHE A 29 5.10 5.45 -3.38
CA PHE A 29 4.58 5.99 -2.12
C PHE A 29 5.69 6.17 -1.07
N ALA A 30 6.65 5.24 -0.98
CA ALA A 30 7.78 5.34 -0.07
C ALA A 30 8.64 6.59 -0.33
N THR A 31 8.89 6.92 -1.59
CA THR A 31 9.67 8.10 -1.98
C THR A 31 8.87 9.39 -1.80
N LYS A 32 7.58 9.39 -2.14
CA LYS A 32 6.71 10.57 -2.03
C LYS A 32 6.33 10.93 -0.60
N PHE A 33 6.25 9.93 0.28
CA PHE A 33 5.74 10.03 1.65
C PHE A 33 6.74 9.39 2.63
N ASN A 34 8.00 9.79 2.51
CA ASN A 34 9.14 9.22 3.24
C ASN A 34 9.09 9.50 4.75
N GLU A 35 8.33 10.49 5.19
CA GLU A 35 8.11 10.78 6.60
C GLU A 35 7.18 9.77 7.29
N TYR A 36 6.42 8.98 6.54
CA TYR A 36 5.43 8.03 7.07
C TYR A 36 5.92 6.58 7.03
N SER A 37 6.63 6.15 8.08
CA SER A 37 7.20 4.80 8.20
C SER A 37 6.21 3.66 7.96
N LEU A 38 4.91 3.87 8.24
CA LEU A 38 3.86 2.90 7.94
C LEU A 38 3.74 2.55 6.44
N LEU A 39 4.08 3.49 5.54
CA LEU A 39 3.97 3.30 4.09
C LEU A 39 5.17 2.57 3.49
N HIS A 40 6.32 2.57 4.17
CA HIS A 40 7.59 2.09 3.62
C HIS A 40 8.45 1.23 4.57
N GLN A 41 7.93 0.91 5.75
CA GLN A 41 8.43 -0.09 6.71
C GLN A 41 9.93 0.02 7.05
N HIS A 42 10.46 1.24 7.05
CA HIS A 42 11.80 1.56 7.54
C HIS A 42 11.73 2.83 8.39
N ASN A 43 12.70 2.98 9.29
CA ASN A 43 12.95 4.23 10.00
C ASN A 43 14.45 4.51 9.91
N ALA A 44 14.82 5.54 9.16
CA ALA A 44 16.20 5.77 8.73
C ALA A 44 16.81 4.47 8.16
N ASP A 45 17.96 4.05 8.67
CA ASP A 45 18.68 2.86 8.21
C ASP A 45 18.24 1.54 8.90
N LYS A 46 17.16 1.56 9.69
CA LYS A 46 16.70 0.39 10.44
C LYS A 46 15.42 -0.19 9.85
N PHE A 47 15.43 -1.50 9.62
CA PHE A 47 14.24 -2.25 9.23
C PHE A 47 13.26 -2.41 10.40
N ILE A 48 11.96 -2.35 10.09
CA ILE A 48 10.90 -2.65 11.04
C ILE A 48 10.53 -4.14 10.91
N TYR A 49 10.93 -4.96 11.88
CA TYR A 49 10.64 -6.40 11.93
C TYR A 49 9.24 -6.67 12.52
N ARG A 50 8.19 -6.14 11.87
CA ARG A 50 6.79 -6.40 12.22
C ARG A 50 5.96 -6.65 10.96
N TYR A 51 4.81 -7.29 11.11
CA TYR A 51 3.88 -7.47 9.99
C TYR A 51 3.48 -6.10 9.41
N PRO A 52 3.58 -5.89 8.08
CA PRO A 52 3.26 -4.61 7.47
C PRO A 52 1.78 -4.29 7.65
N LEU A 53 1.50 -3.18 8.34
CA LEU A 53 0.15 -2.70 8.54
C LEU A 53 -0.45 -2.13 7.25
N VAL A 54 0.40 -1.64 6.35
CA VAL A 54 0.02 -1.14 5.03
C VAL A 54 0.50 -2.10 3.95
N GLN A 55 -0.40 -2.50 3.06
CA GLN A 55 -0.10 -3.45 1.98
C GLN A 55 -0.58 -2.92 0.64
N TYR A 56 0.25 -3.10 -0.38
CA TYR A 56 0.02 -2.63 -1.74
C TYR A 56 -0.30 -3.79 -2.67
N LYS A 57 -1.32 -3.63 -3.52
CA LYS A 57 -1.72 -4.64 -4.49
C LYS A 57 -2.11 -3.99 -5.82
N MET A 58 -1.63 -4.57 -6.92
CA MET A 58 -2.19 -4.33 -8.25
C MET A 58 -3.42 -5.21 -8.42
N ILE A 59 -4.55 -4.63 -8.81
CA ILE A 59 -5.79 -5.39 -9.07
C ILE A 59 -6.04 -5.39 -10.57
N ASP A 60 -5.82 -6.55 -11.19
CA ASP A 60 -6.14 -6.77 -12.61
C ASP A 60 -7.62 -7.16 -12.75
N GLY A 61 -8.32 -6.53 -13.71
CA GLY A 61 -9.72 -6.89 -13.96
C GLY A 61 -10.60 -5.89 -14.71
N ALA A 62 -10.11 -4.72 -15.11
CA ALA A 62 -10.89 -3.86 -15.98
C ALA A 62 -10.00 -2.94 -16.80
N ARG A 63 -10.63 -2.31 -17.79
CA ARG A 63 -10.09 -1.35 -18.76
C ARG A 63 -9.35 -0.13 -18.15
N TRP A 64 -9.33 -0.04 -16.82
CA TRP A 64 -8.64 0.90 -15.95
C TRP A 64 -7.66 0.10 -15.07
N SER A 65 -6.45 0.57 -14.81
CA SER A 65 -5.61 -0.09 -13.80
C SER A 65 -5.99 0.38 -12.41
N LEU A 66 -6.12 -0.55 -11.47
CA LEU A 66 -6.28 -0.23 -10.05
C LEU A 66 -5.04 -0.56 -9.25
N ALA A 67 -4.71 0.36 -8.36
CA ALA A 67 -3.87 0.12 -7.21
C ALA A 67 -4.74 0.10 -5.96
N SER A 68 -4.47 -0.82 -5.04
CA SER A 68 -5.12 -0.86 -3.73
C SER A 68 -4.10 -0.79 -2.61
N MET A 69 -4.43 -0.01 -1.58
CA MET A 69 -3.71 0.09 -0.33
C MET A 69 -4.66 -0.27 0.82
N THR A 70 -4.31 -1.27 1.61
CA THR A 70 -5.09 -1.65 2.81
C THR A 70 -4.31 -1.34 4.08
N ALA A 71 -4.97 -0.71 5.06
CA ALA A 71 -4.40 -0.32 6.34
C ALA A 71 -5.39 -0.60 7.49
N PRO A 72 -4.95 -0.82 8.74
CA PRO A 72 -5.84 -0.83 9.89
C PRO A 72 -6.44 0.58 10.12
N LYS A 73 -7.70 0.61 10.56
CA LYS A 73 -8.37 1.86 10.98
C LYS A 73 -8.16 2.06 12.48
N PHE A 74 -7.44 3.12 12.84
CA PHE A 74 -7.29 3.56 14.23
C PHE A 74 -8.53 4.31 14.72
#